data_AF-A0A816E7V1-F1
#
_entry.id   AF-A0A816E7V1-F1
#
_cell.length_a   1.000
_cell.length_b   1.000
_cell.length_c   1.000
_cell.angle_alpha   90.00
_cell.angle_beta   90.00
_cell.angle_gamma   90.00
#
_symmetry.space_group_name_H-M   'P 1'
#
loop_
_entity.id
_entity.type
_entity.pdbx_description
1 polymer ?
#
loop_
_entity_poly.entity_id
_entity_poly.type
_entity_poly.pdbx_seq_one_letter_code
_entity_poly.pdbx_strand_id
1 'polypeptide(L)'
;NYTKKNSRQQYDSKTLEEAVDLVRNGLLDAVAASKRFGIPASTIRKHKLYNCSVGAGRETALTHEQEDTIVKILVAYDEWGYARSRRETLDLVKNFVQEMGLSKKFTHGSPGVEWLRLLRLTAAKNRESSG
;
A
#
# COMPACT_ATOMS: atom_id res chain seq x y z
N ASN A 1 -17.61 22.51 -6.84
CA ASN A 1 -17.49 21.68 -5.62
C ASN A 1 -17.61 20.21 -5.95
N TYR A 2 -16.48 19.50 -6.08
CA TYR A 2 -16.44 18.05 -6.30
C TYR A 2 -16.14 17.35 -4.97
N THR A 3 -17.12 16.66 -4.41
CA THR A 3 -16.93 15.79 -3.24
C THR A 3 -16.64 14.37 -3.73
N LYS A 4 -15.45 13.84 -3.42
CA LYS A 4 -15.18 12.41 -3.64
C LYS A 4 -16.14 11.60 -2.75
N LYS A 5 -17.16 10.97 -3.36
CA LYS A 5 -17.93 9.87 -2.75
C LYS A 5 -17.01 8.65 -2.61
N ASN A 6 -16.18 8.64 -1.57
CA ASN A 6 -15.51 7.43 -1.15
C ASN A 6 -16.01 7.08 0.25
N SER A 7 -17.20 6.48 0.30
CA SER A 7 -17.65 5.75 1.47
C SER A 7 -16.71 4.55 1.60
N ARG A 8 -15.71 4.69 2.46
CA ARG A 8 -14.84 3.59 2.89
C ARG A 8 -15.73 2.39 3.22
N GLN A 9 -15.31 1.19 2.78
CA GLN A 9 -16.06 -0.04 2.96
C GLN A 9 -16.53 -0.16 4.42
N GLN A 10 -17.84 -0.29 4.62
CA GLN A 10 -18.48 -0.43 5.93
C GLN A 10 -18.69 -1.91 6.33
N TYR A 11 -18.10 -2.84 5.59
CA TYR A 11 -18.24 -4.27 5.85
C TYR A 11 -16.88 -4.87 6.19
N ASP A 12 -16.89 -5.76 7.18
CA ASP A 12 -15.71 -6.50 7.62
C ASP A 12 -15.25 -7.48 6.54
N SER A 13 -13.93 -7.74 6.48
CA SER A 13 -13.37 -8.64 5.46
C SER A 13 -13.85 -10.07 5.66
N LYS A 14 -13.99 -10.50 6.93
CA LYS A 14 -14.41 -11.86 7.27
C LYS A 14 -15.87 -12.11 6.87
N THR A 15 -16.75 -11.13 7.12
CA THR A 15 -18.17 -11.25 6.75
C THR A 15 -18.37 -11.24 5.23
N LEU A 16 -17.50 -10.54 4.48
CA LEU A 16 -17.49 -10.59 3.04
C LEU A 16 -17.07 -11.97 2.50
N GLU A 17 -16.01 -12.57 3.06
CA GLU A 17 -15.56 -13.91 2.67
C GLU A 17 -16.64 -14.96 2.93
N GLU A 18 -17.25 -14.95 4.12
CA GLU A 18 -18.34 -15.87 4.46
C GLU A 18 -19.54 -15.70 3.52
N ALA A 19 -19.94 -14.46 3.23
CA ALA A 19 -21.02 -14.18 2.29
C ALA A 19 -20.71 -14.68 0.87
N VAL A 20 -19.48 -14.54 0.41
CA VAL A 20 -19.04 -14.99 -0.91
C VAL A 20 -18.99 -16.52 -0.98
N ASP A 21 -18.53 -17.19 0.08
CA ASP A 21 -18.42 -18.65 0.11
C ASP A 21 -19.80 -19.32 0.12
N LEU A 22 -20.77 -18.79 0.87
CA LEU A 22 -22.15 -19.27 0.81
C LEU A 22 -22.75 -19.15 -0.59
N VAL A 23 -22.40 -18.10 -1.34
CA VAL A 23 -22.86 -17.87 -2.72
C VAL A 23 -22.06 -18.67 -3.75
N ARG A 24 -20.81 -19.04 -3.47
CA ARG A 24 -20.03 -20.00 -4.28
C ARG A 24 -20.56 -21.42 -4.14
N ASN A 25 -20.89 -21.82 -2.91
CA ASN A 25 -21.42 -23.14 -2.59
C ASN A 25 -22.89 -23.33 -3.01
N GLY A 26 -23.54 -22.29 -3.55
CA GLY A 26 -24.93 -22.34 -4.01
C GLY A 26 -25.97 -22.37 -2.88
N LEU A 27 -25.55 -22.15 -1.63
CA LEU A 27 -26.43 -22.15 -0.46
C LEU A 27 -27.30 -20.89 -0.41
N LEU A 28 -26.82 -19.77 -0.97
CA LEU A 28 -27.55 -18.52 -1.07
C LEU A 28 -27.34 -17.88 -2.44
N ASP A 29 -28.34 -17.13 -2.92
CA ASP A 29 -28.13 -16.17 -4.01
C ASP A 29 -27.51 -14.87 -3.48
N ALA A 30 -26.81 -14.12 -4.33
CA ALA A 30 -26.16 -12.86 -3.99
C ALA A 30 -27.14 -11.82 -3.40
N VAL A 31 -28.41 -11.84 -3.81
CA VAL A 31 -29.45 -10.95 -3.26
C VAL A 31 -29.84 -11.37 -1.84
N ALA A 32 -29.92 -12.68 -1.58
CA ALA A 32 -30.22 -13.22 -0.25
C ALA A 32 -29.05 -12.96 0.72
N ALA A 33 -27.81 -13.18 0.27
CA ALA A 33 -26.61 -12.86 1.02
C ALA A 33 -26.51 -11.37 1.33
N SER A 34 -26.90 -10.50 0.39
CA SER A 34 -26.90 -9.05 0.61
C SER A 34 -27.82 -8.62 1.75
N LYS A 35 -29.04 -9.18 1.82
CA LYS A 35 -29.98 -8.93 2.93
C LYS A 35 -29.47 -9.45 4.27
N ARG A 36 -28.78 -10.59 4.27
CA ARG A 36 -28.29 -11.26 5.48
C ARG A 36 -27.06 -10.58 6.08
N PHE A 37 -26.11 -10.17 5.23
CA PHE A 37 -24.81 -9.63 5.67
C PHE A 37 -24.71 -8.11 5.54
N GLY A 38 -25.70 -7.44 4.95
CA GLY A 38 -25.69 -5.99 4.73
C GLY A 38 -24.68 -5.54 3.67
N ILE A 39 -24.12 -6.47 2.89
CA ILE A 39 -23.12 -6.20 1.85
C ILE A 39 -23.85 -6.05 0.52
N PRO A 40 -23.56 -5.03 -0.32
CA PRO A 40 -24.18 -4.91 -1.63
C PRO A 40 -24.00 -6.16 -2.50
N ALA A 41 -25.07 -6.66 -3.12
CA ALA A 41 -25.02 -7.84 -3.97
C ALA A 41 -24.01 -7.72 -5.13
N SER A 42 -23.79 -6.51 -5.64
CA SER A 42 -22.77 -6.22 -6.65
C SER A 42 -21.35 -6.47 -6.15
N THR A 43 -21.06 -6.13 -4.89
CA THR A 43 -19.78 -6.43 -4.23
C THR A 43 -19.59 -7.93 -4.07
N ILE A 44 -20.59 -8.65 -3.59
CA ILE A 44 -20.53 -10.11 -3.42
C ILE A 44 -20.29 -10.80 -4.76
N ARG A 45 -21.00 -10.39 -5.82
CA ARG A 45 -20.80 -10.91 -7.19
C ARG A 45 -19.40 -10.61 -7.72
N LYS A 46 -18.88 -9.41 -7.46
CA LYS A 46 -17.52 -9.03 -7.85
C LYS A 46 -16.47 -9.90 -7.16
N HIS A 47 -16.59 -10.11 -5.85
CA HIS A 47 -15.66 -10.95 -5.07
C HIS A 47 -15.84 -12.46 -5.34
N LYS A 48 -17.03 -12.87 -5.81
CA LYS A 48 -17.23 -14.23 -6.35
C LYS A 48 -16.45 -14.44 -7.65
N LEU A 49 -16.50 -13.46 -8.56
CA LEU A 49 -15.91 -13.56 -9.89
C LEU A 49 -14.40 -13.30 -9.90
N TYR A 50 -13.95 -12.37 -9.06
CA TYR A 50 -12.55 -12.01 -8.91
C TYR A 50 -12.16 -12.22 -7.45
N ASN A 51 -11.06 -12.92 -7.19
CA ASN A 51 -10.42 -12.92 -5.87
C ASN A 51 -9.79 -11.54 -5.60
N CYS A 52 -10.62 -10.51 -5.44
CA CYS A 52 -10.21 -9.19 -5.02
C CYS A 52 -9.90 -9.26 -3.53
N SER A 53 -8.63 -9.32 -3.14
CA SER A 53 -8.27 -9.07 -1.75
C SER A 53 -8.54 -7.60 -1.42
N VAL A 54 -9.23 -7.36 -0.31
CA VAL A 54 -9.38 -6.02 0.23
C VAL A 54 -8.06 -5.71 0.93
N GLY A 55 -7.18 -4.92 0.30
CA GLY A 55 -6.08 -4.29 1.04
C GLY A 55 -4.67 -4.41 0.46
N ALA A 56 -4.43 -5.16 -0.62
CA ALA A 56 -3.13 -5.08 -1.26
C ALA A 56 -3.09 -3.84 -2.17
N GLY A 57 -2.80 -2.68 -1.58
CA GLY A 57 -2.20 -1.58 -2.36
C GLY A 57 -0.96 -2.11 -3.11
N ARG A 58 -0.48 -1.37 -4.11
CA ARG A 58 0.76 -1.76 -4.81
C ARG A 58 1.85 -2.03 -3.77
N GLU A 59 2.48 -3.19 -3.86
CA GLU A 59 3.66 -3.54 -3.06
C GLU A 59 4.67 -2.39 -3.14
N THR A 60 5.32 -2.10 -2.00
CA THR A 60 6.37 -1.09 -1.94
C THR A 60 7.41 -1.37 -3.02
N ALA A 61 7.80 -0.32 -3.75
CA ALA A 61 8.70 -0.47 -4.89
C ALA A 61 10.10 -0.98 -4.47
N LEU A 62 10.48 -0.71 -3.21
CA LEU A 62 11.71 -1.18 -2.59
C LEU A 62 11.41 -2.27 -1.56
N THR A 63 12.34 -3.21 -1.41
CA THR A 63 12.33 -4.21 -0.35
C THR A 63 12.79 -3.57 0.97
N HIS A 64 12.50 -4.25 2.09
CA HIS A 64 12.89 -3.76 3.42
C HIS A 64 14.41 -3.58 3.56
N GLU A 65 15.19 -4.47 2.96
CA GLU A 65 16.66 -4.41 2.97
C GLU A 65 17.19 -3.18 2.19
N GLN A 66 16.52 -2.82 1.10
CA GLN A 66 16.86 -1.65 0.29
C GLN A 66 16.54 -0.35 1.03
N GLU A 67 15.40 -0.30 1.71
CA GLU A 67 15.04 0.85 2.55
C GLU A 67 16.03 1.04 3.70
N ASP A 68 16.45 -0.04 4.36
CA ASP A 68 17.45 0.01 5.44
C ASP A 68 18.81 0.53 4.95
N THR A 69 19.25 0.09 3.76
CA THR A 69 20.49 0.60 3.14
C THR A 69 20.41 2.11 2.88
N ILE A 70 19.28 2.60 2.36
CA ILE A 70 19.06 4.03 2.11
C ILE A 70 19.06 4.80 3.44
N VAL A 71 18.42 4.28 4.48
CA VAL A 71 18.39 4.91 5.81
C VAL A 71 19.79 5.00 6.41
N LYS A 72 20.58 3.93 6.36
CA LYS A 72 21.98 3.92 6.83
C LYS A 72 22.83 4.98 6.14
N ILE A 73 22.69 5.08 4.81
CA ILE A 73 23.36 6.11 4.04
C ILE A 73 22.93 7.49 4.54
N LEU A 74 21.63 7.75 4.67
CA LEU A 74 21.13 9.05 5.14
C LEU A 74 21.63 9.42 6.55
N VAL A 75 21.71 8.46 7.47
CA VAL A 75 22.25 8.67 8.82
C VAL A 75 23.74 9.02 8.76
N ALA A 76 24.55 8.26 8.00
CA ALA A 76 25.98 8.57 7.85
C ALA A 76 26.22 9.96 7.26
N TYR A 77 25.38 10.41 6.31
CA TYR A 77 25.46 11.76 5.76
C TYR A 77 25.11 12.85 6.80
N ASP A 78 24.15 12.58 7.68
CA ASP A 78 23.78 13.49 8.78
C ASP A 78 24.90 13.60 9.82
N GLU A 79 25.52 12.46 10.18
CA GLU A 79 26.70 12.40 11.07
C GLU A 79 27.89 13.18 10.50
N TRP A 80 28.05 13.21 9.18
CA TRP A 80 29.07 14.00 8.49
C TRP A 80 28.72 15.49 8.35
N GLY A 81 27.59 15.93 8.94
CA GLY A 81 27.18 17.34 8.97
C GLY A 81 26.60 17.85 7.65
N TYR A 82 26.25 16.96 6.71
CA TYR A 82 25.60 17.34 5.46
C TYR A 82 24.09 17.43 5.68
N ALA A 83 23.58 18.64 5.86
CA ALA A 83 22.14 18.91 5.86
C ALA A 83 21.57 18.67 4.45
N ARG A 84 21.13 17.45 4.15
CA ARG A 84 20.57 17.17 2.83
C ARG A 84 19.20 17.79 2.66
N SER A 85 19.10 18.60 1.61
CA SER A 85 17.84 19.09 1.11
C SER A 85 16.97 17.90 0.66
N ARG A 86 15.66 18.11 0.67
CA ARG A 86 14.68 17.16 0.13
C ARG A 86 15.04 16.69 -1.27
N ARG A 87 15.60 17.58 -2.10
CA ARG A 87 15.96 17.30 -3.50
C ARG A 87 17.13 16.33 -3.59
N GLU A 88 18.19 16.56 -2.83
CA GLU A 88 19.37 15.67 -2.83
C GLU A 88 19.08 14.28 -2.29
N THR A 89 18.12 14.18 -1.36
CA THR A 89 17.64 12.87 -0.90
C THR A 89 16.94 12.13 -2.04
N LEU A 90 16.07 12.81 -2.79
CA LEU A 90 15.38 12.22 -3.94
C LEU A 90 16.33 11.88 -5.09
N ASP A 91 17.34 12.71 -5.35
CA ASP A 91 18.36 12.45 -6.39
C ASP A 91 19.22 11.22 -6.06
N LEU A 92 19.60 11.03 -4.79
CA LEU A 92 20.33 9.83 -4.37
C LEU A 92 19.49 8.57 -4.51
N VAL A 93 18.22 8.61 -4.06
CA VAL A 93 17.34 7.45 -4.20
C VAL A 93 17.03 7.18 -5.67
N LYS A 94 16.94 8.21 -6.52
CA LYS A 94 16.82 8.06 -7.96
C LYS A 94 18.02 7.33 -8.56
N ASN A 95 19.24 7.73 -8.21
CA ASN A 95 20.46 7.04 -8.66
C ASN A 95 20.47 5.58 -8.21
N PHE A 96 20.14 5.33 -6.93
CA PHE A 96 20.04 3.97 -6.37
C PHE A 96 19.00 3.11 -7.10
N VAL A 97 17.81 3.65 -7.39
CA VAL A 97 16.74 2.98 -8.13
C VAL A 97 17.14 2.69 -9.58
N GLN A 98 17.91 3.58 -10.21
CA GLN A 98 18.43 3.39 -11.56
C GLN A 98 19.50 2.29 -11.61
N GLU A 99 20.45 2.30 -10.66
CA GLU A 99 21.48 1.25 -10.51
C GLU A 99 20.87 -0.13 -10.28
N MET A 100 19.81 -0.20 -9.46
CA MET A 100 19.09 -1.46 -9.17
C MET A 100 18.13 -1.90 -10.27
N GLY A 101 17.98 -1.13 -11.36
CA GLY A 101 17.05 -1.44 -12.46
C GLY A 101 15.57 -1.38 -12.07
N LEU A 102 15.23 -0.75 -10.94
CA LEU A 102 13.87 -0.63 -10.40
C LEU A 102 13.09 0.57 -10.96
N SER A 103 13.67 1.29 -11.92
CA SER A 103 13.11 2.50 -12.55
C SER A 103 11.67 2.32 -13.06
N LYS A 104 11.29 1.10 -13.49
CA LYS A 104 9.95 0.77 -13.99
C LYS A 104 8.86 0.84 -12.92
N LYS A 105 9.20 0.73 -11.63
CA LYS A 105 8.23 0.82 -10.52
C LYS A 105 7.94 2.27 -10.07
N PHE A 106 8.76 3.24 -10.51
CA PHE A 106 8.61 4.64 -10.15
C PHE A 106 8.12 5.46 -11.35
N THR A 107 7.18 6.38 -11.12
CA THR A 107 6.73 7.32 -12.16
C THR A 107 7.90 8.21 -12.57
N HIS A 108 8.28 8.16 -13.86
CA HIS A 108 9.49 8.82 -14.40
C HIS A 108 10.82 8.38 -13.75
N GLY A 109 10.87 7.16 -13.19
CA GLY A 109 12.09 6.62 -12.60
C GLY A 109 12.60 7.38 -11.38
N SER A 110 11.77 8.24 -10.77
CA SER A 110 12.13 9.05 -9.61
C SER A 110 11.10 8.85 -8.50
N PRO A 111 11.54 8.67 -7.24
CA PRO A 111 10.62 8.68 -6.10
C PRO A 111 9.96 10.06 -5.99
N GLY A 112 8.64 10.07 -5.78
CA GLY A 112 7.90 11.31 -5.55
C GLY A 112 8.10 11.85 -4.13
N VAL A 113 7.68 13.10 -3.89
CA VAL A 113 7.71 13.72 -2.56
C VAL A 113 6.91 12.91 -1.53
N GLU A 114 5.81 12.30 -1.96
CA GLU A 114 4.98 11.45 -1.08
C GLU A 114 5.70 10.15 -0.70
N TRP A 115 6.59 9.63 -1.55
CA TRP A 115 7.40 8.45 -1.21
C TRP A 115 8.34 8.76 -0.03
N LEU A 116 8.99 9.93 -0.03
CA LEU A 116 9.85 10.35 1.08
C LEU A 116 9.05 10.53 2.39
N ARG A 117 7.81 11.03 2.29
CA ARG A 117 6.92 11.16 3.45
C ARG A 117 6.58 9.78 4.03
N LEU A 118 6.24 8.82 3.18
CA LEU A 118 5.95 7.45 3.58
C LEU A 118 7.17 6.77 4.20
N LEU A 119 8.35 6.93 3.58
CA LEU A 119 9.62 6.41 4.11
C LEU A 119 9.88 6.87 5.55
N ARG A 120 9.62 8.15 5.85
CA ARG A 120 9.78 8.69 7.21
C ARG A 120 8.78 8.09 8.20
N LEU A 121 7.55 7.84 7.76
CA LEU A 121 6.51 7.23 8.58
C LEU A 121 6.79 5.74 8.84
N THR A 122 7.31 5.00 7.85
CA THR A 122 7.71 3.60 8.01
C THR A 122 8.97 3.48 8.88
N ALA A 123 9.98 4.33 8.65
CA ALA A 123 11.17 4.38 9.49
C ALA A 123 10.83 4.66 10.97
N ALA A 124 9.86 5.56 11.24
CA ALA A 124 9.39 5.82 12.59
C ALA A 124 8.70 4.60 13.23
N LYS A 125 7.81 3.93 12.50
CA LYS A 125 7.13 2.69 12.98
C LYS A 125 8.10 1.54 13.23
N ASN A 126 9.10 1.35 12.38
CA ASN A 126 10.07 0.26 12.53
C ASN A 126 10.96 0.43 13.76
N ARG A 127 11.14 1.67 14.24
CA ARG A 127 11.87 1.97 15.48
C ARG A 127 11.08 1.55 16.73
N GLU A 128 9.75 1.50 16.65
CA GLU A 128 8.86 1.13 17.76
C GLU A 128 8.65 -0.40 17.87
N SER A 129 8.75 -1.15 16.77
CA SER A 129 8.60 -2.62 16.78
C SER A 129 9.87 -3.40 17.17
N SER A 130 10.99 -2.72 17.44
CA SER A 130 12.24 -3.33 17.93
C SER A 130 12.51 -3.04 19.42
N GLY A 131 11.50 -2.52 20.14
CA GLY A 131 11.55 -2.23 21.58
C GLY A 131 10.70 -3.19 22.39
#